data_AF-A0A5B7EUN4-F1
#
_entry.id   AF-A0A5B7EUN4-F1
#
_cell.length_a   1.000
_cell.length_b   1.000
_cell.length_c   1.000
_cell.angle_alpha   90.00
_cell.angle_beta   90.00
_cell.angle_gamma   90.00
#
_symmetry.space_group_name_H-M   'P 1'
#
loop_
_entity.id
_entity.type
_entity.pdbx_description
1 polymer ?
#
loop_
_entity_poly.entity_id
_entity_poly.type
_entity_poly.pdbx_seq_one_letter_code
_entity_poly.pdbx_strand_id
1 'polypeptide(L)'
;MGADAVPVSVMTAFFGVVGVVLPFIVAKGPNRGWLLAYMHQMNPLIGPQLVNTTVIALQYLWDHNLVLNVSEKLDSLLESPLT
;
A
#
# COMPACT_ATOMS: atom_id res chain seq x y z
N MET A 1 19.76 25.63 -1.65
CA MET A 1 18.95 25.16 -2.79
C MET A 1 19.67 24.09 -3.61
N GLY A 2 20.89 23.65 -3.24
CA GLY A 2 21.59 22.55 -3.92
C GLY A 2 21.76 21.30 -3.06
N ALA A 3 22.00 21.46 -1.75
CA ALA A 3 22.15 20.34 -0.81
C ALA A 3 20.89 19.48 -0.66
N ASP A 4 19.72 20.08 -0.87
CA ASP A 4 18.39 19.47 -0.91
C ASP A 4 18.13 18.64 -2.19
N ALA A 5 18.83 18.96 -3.29
CA ALA A 5 18.75 18.20 -4.55
C ALA A 5 19.68 16.98 -4.57
N VAL A 6 20.71 16.96 -3.72
CA VAL A 6 21.66 15.83 -3.62
C VAL A 6 20.97 14.51 -3.29
N PRO A 7 20.17 14.38 -2.21
CA PRO A 7 19.53 13.10 -1.90
C PRO A 7 18.56 12.63 -2.98
N VAL A 8 17.79 13.56 -3.58
CA VAL A 8 16.84 13.26 -4.65
C VAL A 8 17.57 12.77 -5.90
N SER A 9 18.62 13.47 -6.33
CA SER A 9 19.41 13.10 -7.51
C SER A 9 20.11 11.75 -7.37
N VAL A 10 20.64 11.44 -6.18
CA VAL A 10 21.28 10.15 -5.88
C VAL A 10 20.25 9.03 -5.92
N MET A 11 19.07 9.22 -5.34
CA MET A 11 18.00 8.22 -5.39
C MET A 11 17.47 8.01 -6.81
N THR A 12 17.28 9.09 -7.58
CA THR A 12 16.85 9.00 -8.98
C THR A 12 17.88 8.30 -9.84
N ALA A 13 19.18 8.58 -9.66
CA ALA A 13 20.25 7.90 -10.37
C ALA A 13 20.30 6.40 -10.01
N PHE A 14 20.18 6.05 -8.72
CA PHE A 14 20.19 4.65 -8.28
C PHE A 14 19.05 3.85 -8.91
N PHE A 15 17.80 4.31 -8.78
CA PHE A 15 16.65 3.61 -9.36
C PHE A 15 16.62 3.66 -10.89
N GLY A 16 17.15 4.72 -11.50
CA GLY A 16 17.32 4.80 -12.95
C GLY A 16 18.27 3.72 -13.49
N VAL A 17 19.42 3.53 -12.84
CA VAL A 17 20.37 2.47 -13.21
C VAL A 17 19.76 1.09 -12.96
N VAL A 18 19.12 0.87 -11.81
CA VAL A 18 18.46 -0.41 -11.49
C VAL A 18 17.37 -0.75 -12.50
N GLY A 19 16.53 0.22 -12.87
CA GLY A 19 15.47 0.04 -13.87
C GLY A 19 15.97 -0.24 -15.29
N VAL A 20 17.18 0.22 -15.63
CA VAL A 20 17.82 -0.08 -16.93
C VAL A 20 18.54 -1.43 -16.89
N VAL A 21 19.27 -1.75 -15.82
CA VAL A 21 20.13 -2.94 -15.75
C VAL A 21 19.32 -4.21 -15.46
N LEU A 22 18.33 -4.18 -14.58
CA LEU A 22 17.51 -5.35 -14.23
C LEU A 22 16.85 -6.03 -15.44
N PRO A 23 16.25 -5.31 -16.41
CA PRO A 23 15.72 -5.91 -17.63
C PRO A 23 16.73 -6.77 -18.39
N PHE A 24 18.01 -6.42 -18.40
CA PHE A 24 19.03 -7.17 -19.15
C PHE A 24 19.53 -8.41 -18.40
N ILE A 25 19.47 -8.41 -17.06
CA ILE A 25 19.90 -9.54 -16.22
C ILE A 25 18.79 -10.59 -16.07
N VAL A 26 17.51 -10.18 -16.10
CA VAL A 26 16.39 -11.12 -15.96
C VAL A 26 16.24 -11.97 -17.22
N ALA A 27 16.45 -13.28 -17.07
CA ALA A 27 16.36 -14.27 -18.13
C ALA A 27 15.05 -14.16 -18.91
N LYS A 28 15.15 -14.31 -20.24
CA LYS A 28 13.99 -14.26 -21.15
C LYS A 28 13.14 -15.51 -20.93
N GLY A 29 11.99 -15.35 -20.29
CA GLY A 29 10.99 -16.40 -20.09
C GLY A 29 9.56 -15.86 -20.20
N PRO A 30 8.55 -16.74 -20.36
CA PRO A 30 7.14 -16.33 -20.54
C PRO A 30 6.59 -15.45 -19.41
N ASN A 31 7.11 -15.63 -18.19
CA ASN A 31 6.62 -14.98 -16.98
C ASN A 31 7.43 -13.74 -16.57
N ARG A 32 8.38 -13.27 -17.41
CA ARG A 32 9.28 -12.15 -17.08
C ARG A 32 8.54 -10.86 -16.73
N GLY A 33 7.45 -10.55 -17.45
CA GLY A 33 6.62 -9.37 -17.17
C GLY A 33 5.92 -9.46 -15.81
N TRP A 34 5.34 -10.62 -15.50
CA TRP A 34 4.66 -10.89 -14.23
C TRP A 34 5.61 -10.82 -13.04
N LEU A 35 6.79 -11.42 -13.15
CA LEU A 35 7.82 -11.37 -12.11
C LEU A 35 8.30 -9.93 -11.85
N LEU A 36 8.55 -9.15 -12.90
CA LEU A 36 8.97 -7.75 -12.76
C LEU A 36 7.89 -6.92 -12.08
N ALA A 37 6.62 -7.05 -12.48
CA ALA A 37 5.50 -6.34 -11.86
C ALA A 37 5.37 -6.69 -10.36
N TYR A 38 5.53 -7.97 -10.02
CA TYR A 38 5.52 -8.43 -8.64
C TYR A 38 6.71 -7.90 -7.83
N MET A 39 7.93 -7.97 -8.35
CA MET A 39 9.14 -7.51 -7.66
C MET A 39 9.15 -5.99 -7.42
N HIS A 40 8.61 -5.19 -8.34
CA HIS A 40 8.48 -3.74 -8.16
C HIS A 40 7.48 -3.36 -7.06
N GLN A 41 6.56 -4.26 -6.71
CA GLN A 41 5.54 -4.05 -5.69
C GLN A 41 5.91 -4.66 -4.32
N MET A 42 7.00 -5.43 -4.24
CA MET A 42 7.50 -6.01 -2.99
C MET A 42 8.22 -4.94 -2.16
N ASN A 43 7.82 -4.79 -0.89
CA ASN A 43 8.26 -3.73 0.03
C ASN A 43 7.98 -2.29 -0.48
N PRO A 44 6.69 -1.94 -0.69
CA PRO A 44 6.34 -0.62 -1.19
C PRO A 44 6.66 0.45 -0.13
N LEU A 45 7.38 1.49 -0.53
CA LEU A 45 7.69 2.63 0.34
C LEU A 45 6.53 3.64 0.44
N ILE A 46 5.60 3.60 -0.52
CA ILE A 46 4.49 4.55 -0.64
C ILE A 46 3.20 3.76 -0.86
N GLY A 47 2.21 4.03 -0.02
CA GLY A 47 0.85 3.50 -0.17
C GLY A 47 -0.07 4.45 -0.96
N PRO A 48 -1.22 3.95 -1.42
CA PRO A 48 -2.22 4.78 -2.09
C PRO A 48 -2.77 5.86 -1.12
N GLN A 49 -2.94 7.08 -1.63
CA GLN A 49 -3.54 8.18 -0.87
C GLN A 49 -5.05 8.20 -1.13
N LEU A 50 -5.83 7.90 -0.11
CA LEU A 50 -7.29 7.79 -0.18
C LEU A 50 -7.93 8.93 0.63
N VAL A 51 -9.05 9.47 0.14
CA VAL A 51 -9.87 10.40 0.92
C VAL A 51 -10.58 9.65 2.05
N ASN A 52 -10.78 10.29 3.20
CA ASN A 52 -11.39 9.68 4.40
C ASN A 52 -12.70 8.93 4.09
N THR A 53 -13.55 9.47 3.22
CA THR A 53 -14.79 8.82 2.80
C THR A 53 -14.54 7.47 2.13
N THR A 54 -13.51 7.36 1.29
CA THR A 54 -13.14 6.11 0.61
C THR A 54 -12.51 5.11 1.59
N VAL A 55 -11.73 5.57 2.57
CA VAL A 55 -11.16 4.71 3.62
C VAL A 55 -12.27 4.05 4.45
N ILE A 56 -13.27 4.82 4.87
CA ILE A 56 -14.42 4.31 5.63
C ILE A 56 -15.25 3.33 4.79
N ALA A 57 -15.47 3.64 3.51
CA ALA A 57 -16.17 2.73 2.60
C ALA A 57 -15.39 1.40 2.41
N LEU A 58 -14.06 1.46 2.25
CA LEU A 58 -13.19 0.28 2.17
C LEU A 58 -13.27 -0.58 3.43
N GLN A 59 -13.21 0.06 4.59
CA GLN A 59 -13.38 -0.61 5.87
C GLN A 59 -14.74 -1.32 5.95
N TYR A 60 -15.82 -0.66 5.53
CA TYR A 60 -17.15 -1.26 5.53
C TYR A 60 -17.29 -2.44 4.54
N LEU A 61 -16.70 -2.32 3.35
CA LEU A 61 -16.84 -3.33 2.28
C LEU A 61 -15.88 -4.51 2.41
N TRP A 62 -14.71 -4.31 3.01
CA TRP A 62 -13.61 -5.28 3.02
C TRP A 62 -13.24 -5.77 4.42
N ASP A 63 -13.47 -4.99 5.48
CA ASP A 63 -13.20 -5.44 6.86
C ASP A 63 -14.46 -6.02 7.51
N HIS A 64 -14.47 -7.34 7.65
CA HIS A 64 -15.58 -8.07 8.24
C HIS A 64 -15.71 -7.83 9.76
N ASN A 65 -14.65 -7.37 10.43
CA ASN A 65 -14.63 -7.22 11.89
C ASN A 65 -15.21 -5.88 12.37
N LEU A 66 -15.23 -4.84 11.52
CA LEU A 66 -15.77 -3.54 11.91
C LEU A 66 -17.29 -3.56 12.13
N VAL A 67 -18.01 -4.30 11.28
CA VAL A 67 -19.47 -4.50 11.44
C VAL A 67 -19.76 -5.30 12.70
N LEU A 68 -18.97 -6.34 12.98
CA LEU A 68 -19.13 -7.18 14.17
C LEU A 68 -18.83 -6.40 15.46
N ASN A 69 -17.77 -5.59 15.48
CA ASN A 69 -17.41 -4.76 16.63
C ASN A 69 -18.43 -3.64 16.88
N VAL A 70 -19.05 -3.08 15.82
CA VAL A 70 -20.12 -2.09 15.96
C VAL A 70 -21.41 -2.75 16.44
N SER A 71 -21.77 -3.94 15.94
CA SER A 71 -22.92 -4.71 16.43
C SER A 71 -22.72 -5.08 17.89
N GLU A 72 -21.59 -5.69 18.25
CA GLU A 72 -21.28 -6.08 19.62
C GLU A 72 -21.29 -4.87 20.57
N LYS A 73 -20.76 -3.73 20.11
CA LYS A 73 -20.82 -2.50 20.90
C LYS A 73 -22.24 -1.94 21.01
N LEU A 74 -23.05 -1.99 19.97
CA LEU A 74 -24.47 -1.60 20.03
C LEU A 74 -25.27 -2.53 20.94
N ASP A 75 -25.04 -3.83 20.87
CA ASP A 75 -25.67 -4.84 21.73
C ASP A 75 -25.26 -4.61 23.19
N SER A 76 -23.98 -4.31 23.46
CA SER A 76 -23.50 -3.95 24.81
C SER A 76 -24.10 -2.65 25.36
N LEU A 77 -24.41 -1.68 24.48
CA LEU A 77 -25.03 -0.42 24.86
C LEU A 77 -26.54 -0.58 25.10
N LEU A 78 -27.20 -1.47 24.36
CA LEU A 78 -28.61 -1.82 24.53
C LEU A 78 -28.84 -2.70 25.78
N GLU A 79 -27.85 -3.49 26.19
CA GLU A 79 -27.89 -4.29 27.42
C GLU A 79 -27.47 -3.52 28.68
N SER A 80 -26.91 -2.32 28.55
CA SER A 80 -26.61 -1.49 29.71
C SER A 80 -27.93 -1.09 30.40
N PRO A 81 -28.14 -1.42 31.69
CA PRO A 81 -29.38 -1.07 32.39
C PRO A 81 -29.51 0.45 32.40
N LEU A 82 -30.66 0.96 31.95
CA LEU A 82 -31.03 2.38 32.05
C LEU A 82 -30.98 2.80 33.54
N THR A 83 -29.82 3.26 33.99
CA THR A 83 -29.66 4.06 35.23
C THR A 83 -30.01 5.50 34.96
#